data_AF-A0A521G418-F1
#
_entry.id   AF-A0A521G418-F1
#
_cell.length_a   1.000
_cell.length_b   1.000
_cell.length_c   1.000
_cell.angle_alpha   90.00
_cell.angle_beta   90.00
_cell.angle_gamma   90.00
#
_symmetry.space_group_name_H-M   'P 1'
#
loop_
_entity.id
_entity.type
_entity.pdbx_description
1 polymer ?
#
loop_
_entity_poly.entity_id
_entity_poly.type
_entity_poly.pdbx_seq_one_letter_code
_entity_poly.pdbx_strand_id
1 'polypeptide(L)'
;MPDIWTITGLVITTLSFVYGIYQGIKNSQLKKLVHSQTWDLHARANNATGAVQNAYKLYKEKHNDNIDPAVLEILAKSSAFSQDVFLDTIRHIYLSDPFDYEKVNKWEELGKFEASHKDSFKVIASIKPQPESWFIHFKKFLLFQ
;
A
#
# COMPACT_ATOMS: atom_id res chain seq x y z
N MET A 1 7.58 42.54 36.58
CA MET A 1 6.45 42.29 35.66
C MET A 1 7.03 41.59 34.44
N PRO A 2 6.44 40.49 33.96
CA PRO A 2 6.92 39.86 32.73
C PRO A 2 6.86 40.88 31.58
N ASP A 3 7.92 40.92 30.77
CA ASP A 3 7.98 41.79 29.61
C ASP A 3 7.08 41.25 28.48
N ILE A 4 6.73 42.13 27.55
CA ILE A 4 5.77 41.78 26.48
C ILE A 4 6.29 40.63 25.61
N TRP A 5 7.61 40.52 25.43
CA TRP A 5 8.27 39.43 24.71
C TRP A 5 8.08 38.08 25.39
N THR A 6 8.20 38.00 26.72
CA THR A 6 7.93 36.76 27.46
C THR A 6 6.47 36.33 27.31
N ILE A 7 5.52 37.27 27.36
CA ILE A 7 4.10 36.97 27.20
C ILE A 7 3.81 36.47 25.77
N THR A 8 4.33 37.16 24.74
CA THR A 8 4.14 36.74 23.34
C THR A 8 4.79 35.38 23.07
N GLY A 9 6.00 35.15 23.58
CA GLY A 9 6.70 33.87 23.44
C GLY A 9 5.94 32.72 24.09
N LEU A 10 5.37 32.94 25.28
CA LEU A 10 4.53 31.95 25.96
C LEU A 10 3.29 31.61 25.13
N VAL A 11 2.56 32.62 24.64
CA VAL A 11 1.35 32.42 23.82
C VAL A 11 1.66 31.65 22.55
N ILE A 12 2.72 32.03 21.82
CA ILE A 12 3.12 31.33 20.57
C ILE A 12 3.51 29.88 20.86
N THR A 13 4.26 29.65 21.94
CA THR A 13 4.67 28.29 22.34
C THR A 13 3.46 27.42 22.67
N THR A 14 2.51 27.95 23.45
CA THR A 14 1.29 27.23 23.81
C THR A 14 0.45 26.91 22.58
N LEU A 15 0.23 27.88 21.69
CA LEU A 15 -0.53 27.66 20.46
C LEU A 15 0.14 26.64 19.54
N SER A 16 1.48 26.72 19.38
CA SER A 16 2.25 25.76 18.58
C SER A 16 2.16 24.35 19.15
N PHE A 17 2.21 24.22 20.49
CA PHE A 17 2.07 22.93 21.17
C PHE A 17 0.69 22.31 20.95
N VAL A 18 -0.38 23.09 21.15
CA VAL A 18 -1.76 22.65 20.91
C VAL A 18 -1.96 22.23 19.45
N TYR A 19 -1.44 23.03 18.51
CA TYR A 19 -1.49 22.70 17.08
C TYR A 19 -0.73 21.40 16.76
N GLY A 20 0.45 21.19 17.35
CA GLY A 20 1.23 19.97 17.18
C GLY A 20 0.46 18.72 17.63
N ILE A 21 -0.20 18.79 18.79
CA ILE A 21 -1.06 17.69 19.27
C ILE A 21 -2.20 17.42 18.29
N TYR A 22 -2.91 18.47 17.86
CA TYR A 22 -4.02 18.36 16.92
C TYR A 22 -3.59 17.72 15.59
N GLN A 23 -2.46 18.17 15.04
CA GLN A 23 -1.91 17.62 13.81
C GLN A 23 -1.48 16.15 13.98
N GLY A 24 -0.91 15.79 15.14
CA GLY A 24 -0.58 14.41 15.47
C GLY A 24 -1.80 13.48 15.46
N ILE A 25 -2.91 13.93 16.06
CA ILE A 25 -4.18 13.17 16.06
C ILE A 25 -4.70 12.99 14.64
N LYS A 26 -4.76 14.07 13.84
CA LYS A 26 -5.20 14.01 12.44
C LYS A 26 -4.34 13.09 11.60
N ASN A 27 -3.02 13.18 11.73
CA ASN A 27 -2.09 12.32 11.01
C ASN A 27 -2.29 10.84 11.39
N SER A 28 -2.54 10.53 12.66
CA SER A 28 -2.84 9.17 13.12
C SER A 28 -4.14 8.64 12.52
N GLN A 29 -5.20 9.45 12.50
CA GLN A 29 -6.47 9.08 11.87
C GLN A 29 -6.32 8.86 10.36
N LEU A 30 -5.57 9.73 9.67
CA LEU A 30 -5.30 9.60 8.24
C LEU A 30 -4.53 8.33 7.91
N LYS A 31 -3.48 8.01 8.70
CA LYS A 31 -2.73 6.75 8.53
C LYS A 31 -3.62 5.52 8.67
N LYS A 32 -4.52 5.50 9.66
CA LYS A 32 -5.49 4.42 9.85
C LYS A 32 -6.46 4.30 8.67
N LEU A 33 -6.96 5.43 8.17
CA LEU A 33 -7.87 5.46 7.03
C LEU A 33 -7.19 4.93 5.76
N VAL A 34 -5.99 5.42 5.45
CA VAL A 34 -5.20 4.97 4.29
C VAL A 34 -4.93 3.47 4.41
N HIS A 35 -4.48 2.99 5.57
CA HIS A 35 -4.25 1.56 5.78
C HIS A 35 -5.51 0.74 5.52
N SER A 36 -6.66 1.16 6.05
CA SER A 36 -7.95 0.48 5.82
C SER A 36 -8.36 0.48 4.36
N GLN A 37 -8.22 1.61 3.66
CA GLN A 37 -8.57 1.74 2.25
C GLN A 37 -7.68 0.86 1.36
N THR A 38 -6.40 0.78 1.68
CA THR A 38 -5.46 -0.06 0.93
C THR A 38 -5.83 -1.55 1.04
N TRP A 39 -6.21 -2.03 2.24
CA TRP A 39 -6.67 -3.40 2.41
C TRP A 39 -8.01 -3.67 1.72
N ASP A 40 -8.95 -2.72 1.74
CA ASP A 40 -10.21 -2.83 0.99
C ASP A 40 -9.94 -2.92 -0.53
N LEU A 41 -9.03 -2.07 -1.04
CA LEU A 41 -8.64 -2.08 -2.45
C LEU A 41 -7.98 -3.41 -2.84
N HIS A 42 -7.10 -3.96 -1.99
CA HIS A 42 -6.52 -5.28 -2.20
C HIS A 42 -7.59 -6.38 -2.30
N ALA A 43 -8.58 -6.39 -1.41
CA ALA A 43 -9.67 -7.36 -1.45
C ALA A 43 -10.50 -7.25 -2.75
N ARG A 44 -10.81 -6.02 -3.18
CA ARG A 44 -11.52 -5.78 -4.45
C ARG A 44 -10.70 -6.19 -5.67
N ALA A 45 -9.41 -5.84 -5.70
CA ALA A 45 -8.51 -6.20 -6.79
C ALA A 45 -8.36 -7.72 -6.90
N ASN A 46 -8.23 -8.42 -5.76
CA ASN A 46 -8.20 -9.88 -5.72
C ASN A 46 -9.46 -10.51 -6.37
N ASN A 47 -10.64 -10.05 -5.94
CA ASN A 47 -11.91 -10.55 -6.48
C ASN A 47 -12.06 -10.25 -7.97
N ALA A 48 -11.61 -9.07 -8.43
CA ALA A 48 -11.63 -8.70 -9.84
C ALA A 48 -10.71 -9.60 -10.67
N THR A 49 -9.49 -9.86 -10.20
CA THR A 49 -8.54 -10.77 -10.85
C THR A 49 -9.11 -12.18 -10.95
N GLY A 50 -9.67 -12.72 -9.86
CA GLY A 50 -10.32 -14.03 -9.87
C GLY A 50 -11.50 -14.10 -10.84
N ALA A 51 -12.32 -13.04 -10.91
CA ALA A 51 -13.43 -12.96 -11.85
C ALA A 51 -12.97 -12.98 -13.32
N VAL A 52 -11.91 -12.23 -13.66
CA VAL A 52 -11.36 -12.20 -15.03
C VAL A 52 -10.72 -13.54 -15.40
N GLN A 53 -9.96 -14.16 -14.49
CA GLN A 53 -9.39 -15.50 -14.70
C GLN A 53 -10.49 -16.56 -14.91
N ASN A 54 -11.56 -16.50 -14.11
CA ASN A 54 -12.71 -17.38 -14.28
C ASN A 54 -13.44 -17.13 -15.60
N ALA A 55 -13.64 -15.87 -16.00
CA ALA A 55 -14.23 -15.53 -17.29
C ALA A 55 -13.39 -16.09 -18.46
N TYR A 56 -12.06 -15.94 -18.39
CA TYR A 56 -11.13 -16.50 -19.38
C TYR A 56 -11.20 -18.02 -19.47
N LYS A 57 -11.28 -18.71 -18.31
CA LYS A 57 -11.44 -20.17 -18.25
C LYS A 57 -12.78 -20.60 -18.85
N LEU A 58 -13.88 -20.00 -18.41
CA LEU A 58 -15.23 -20.31 -18.87
C LEU A 58 -15.39 -20.05 -20.38
N TYR A 59 -14.76 -19.01 -20.90
CA TYR A 59 -14.79 -18.71 -22.34
C TYR A 59 -14.15 -19.84 -23.14
N LYS A 60 -12.96 -20.30 -22.75
CA LYS A 60 -12.27 -21.42 -23.41
C LYS A 60 -13.06 -22.73 -23.31
N GLU A 61 -13.66 -23.01 -22.15
CA GLU A 61 -14.46 -24.22 -21.95
C GLU A 61 -15.75 -24.23 -22.78
N LYS A 62 -16.46 -23.10 -22.85
CA LYS A 62 -17.74 -23.01 -23.57
C LYS A 62 -17.60 -22.86 -25.08
N HIS A 63 -16.51 -22.29 -25.56
CA HIS A 63 -16.29 -21.99 -26.98
C HIS A 63 -15.14 -22.80 -27.58
N ASN A 64 -14.79 -23.95 -27.01
CA ASN A 64 -13.63 -24.74 -27.41
C ASN A 64 -13.55 -25.03 -28.92
N ASP A 65 -14.71 -25.24 -29.56
CA ASP A 65 -14.79 -25.53 -31.00
C ASP A 65 -14.89 -24.28 -31.90
N ASN A 66 -15.08 -23.09 -31.32
CA ASN A 66 -15.23 -21.83 -32.04
C ASN A 66 -14.74 -20.63 -31.19
N ILE A 67 -13.46 -20.65 -30.85
CA ILE A 67 -12.80 -19.57 -30.09
C ILE A 67 -12.63 -18.36 -31.03
N ASP A 68 -13.15 -17.20 -30.62
CA ASP A 68 -12.81 -15.92 -31.24
C ASP A 68 -11.46 -15.44 -30.68
N PRO A 69 -10.41 -15.37 -31.51
CA PRO A 69 -9.08 -14.95 -31.07
C PRO A 69 -9.07 -13.53 -30.51
N ALA A 70 -9.92 -12.63 -31.01
CA ALA A 70 -9.95 -11.24 -30.55
C ALA A 70 -10.50 -11.14 -29.11
N VAL A 71 -11.53 -11.92 -28.80
CA VAL A 71 -12.08 -12.01 -27.44
C VAL A 71 -11.06 -12.65 -26.49
N LEU A 72 -10.40 -13.72 -26.93
CA LEU A 72 -9.37 -14.39 -26.16
C LEU A 72 -8.21 -13.44 -25.82
N GLU A 73 -7.75 -12.64 -26.79
CA GLU A 73 -6.69 -11.65 -26.60
C GLU A 73 -7.08 -10.58 -25.59
N ILE A 74 -8.30 -10.05 -25.67
CA ILE A 74 -8.81 -9.04 -24.72
C ILE A 74 -8.88 -9.61 -23.31
N LEU A 75 -9.36 -10.85 -23.14
CA LEU A 75 -9.44 -11.51 -21.84
C LEU A 75 -8.04 -11.79 -21.27
N ALA A 76 -7.09 -12.22 -22.10
CA ALA A 76 -5.70 -12.42 -21.68
C ALA A 76 -5.05 -11.10 -21.22
N LYS A 77 -5.22 -10.01 -21.98
CA LYS A 77 -4.74 -8.67 -21.60
C LYS A 77 -5.40 -8.18 -20.31
N SER A 78 -6.70 -8.38 -20.18
CA SER A 78 -7.46 -7.99 -18.98
C SER A 78 -6.97 -8.75 -17.75
N SER A 79 -6.66 -10.05 -17.89
CA SER A 79 -6.11 -10.87 -16.81
C SER A 79 -4.72 -10.43 -16.38
N ALA A 80 -3.86 -10.03 -17.33
CA ALA A 80 -2.54 -9.49 -17.03
C ALA A 80 -2.67 -8.16 -16.29
N PHE A 81 -3.51 -7.25 -16.80
CA PHE A 81 -3.74 -5.95 -16.17
C PHE A 81 -4.34 -6.06 -14.76
N SER A 82 -5.29 -6.97 -14.54
CA SER A 82 -5.85 -7.20 -13.21
C SER A 82 -4.80 -7.73 -12.23
N GLN A 83 -3.92 -8.62 -12.69
CA GLN A 83 -2.81 -9.12 -11.89
C GLN A 83 -1.84 -8.00 -11.50
N ASP A 84 -1.51 -7.10 -12.42
CA ASP A 84 -0.64 -5.95 -12.15
C ASP A 84 -1.27 -5.01 -11.12
N VAL A 85 -2.55 -4.67 -11.28
CA VAL A 85 -3.30 -3.86 -10.30
C VAL A 85 -3.31 -4.54 -8.93
N PHE A 86 -3.53 -5.85 -8.88
CA PHE A 86 -3.46 -6.61 -7.63
C PHE A 86 -2.09 -6.50 -6.97
N LEU A 87 -0.99 -6.65 -7.71
CA LEU A 87 0.37 -6.48 -7.19
C LEU A 87 0.64 -5.04 -6.71
N ASP A 88 0.09 -4.03 -7.39
CA ASP A 88 0.19 -2.64 -6.95
C ASP A 88 -0.52 -2.40 -5.62
N THR A 89 -1.65 -3.07 -5.37
CA THR A 89 -2.28 -3.00 -4.04
C THR A 89 -1.37 -3.55 -2.94
N ILE A 90 -0.64 -4.65 -3.19
CA ILE A 90 0.33 -5.22 -2.23
C ILE A 90 1.49 -4.24 -2.00
N ARG A 91 1.96 -3.56 -3.06
CA ARG A 91 2.97 -2.49 -2.93
C ARG A 91 2.46 -1.33 -2.08
N HIS A 92 1.20 -0.92 -2.25
CA HIS A 92 0.60 0.10 -1.41
C HIS A 92 0.46 -0.36 0.06
N ILE A 93 0.15 -1.63 0.30
CA ILE A 93 0.14 -2.18 1.67
C ILE A 93 1.55 -2.02 2.25
N TYR A 94 2.58 -2.42 1.52
CA TYR A 94 3.98 -2.31 1.95
C TYR A 94 4.40 -0.87 2.23
N LEU A 95 4.01 0.10 1.39
CA LEU A 95 4.30 1.52 1.62
C LEU A 95 3.57 2.07 2.85
N SER A 96 2.36 1.61 3.13
CA SER A 96 1.56 2.07 4.27
C SER A 96 1.98 1.43 5.60
N ASP A 97 2.39 0.15 5.55
CA ASP A 97 2.74 -0.68 6.69
C ASP A 97 3.79 -1.72 6.25
N PRO A 98 5.08 -1.34 6.21
CA PRO A 98 6.15 -2.23 5.76
C PRO A 98 6.11 -3.58 6.49
N PHE A 99 6.42 -4.64 5.74
CA PHE A 99 6.35 -6.01 6.24
C PHE A 99 7.51 -6.85 5.73
N ASP A 100 7.89 -7.84 6.53
CA ASP A 100 8.88 -8.85 6.22
C ASP A 100 8.23 -10.24 6.07
N TYR A 101 9.06 -11.25 5.83
CA TYR A 101 8.59 -12.62 5.68
C TYR A 101 7.85 -13.15 6.92
N GLU A 102 8.26 -12.78 8.13
CA GLU A 102 7.63 -13.24 9.36
C GLU A 102 6.21 -12.66 9.49
N LYS A 103 6.06 -11.37 9.22
CA LYS A 103 4.77 -10.67 9.23
C LYS A 103 3.84 -11.22 8.15
N VAL A 104 4.36 -11.55 6.97
CA VAL A 104 3.58 -12.21 5.90
C VAL A 104 3.10 -13.60 6.33
N ASN A 105 3.97 -14.43 6.92
CA ASN A 105 3.58 -15.75 7.42
C ASN A 105 2.48 -15.65 8.49
N LYS A 106 2.63 -14.70 9.42
CA LYS A 106 1.62 -14.46 10.46
C LYS A 106 0.28 -14.01 9.87
N TRP A 107 0.28 -13.19 8.82
CA TRP A 107 -0.94 -12.75 8.16
C TRP A 107 -1.66 -13.87 7.43
N GLU A 108 -0.93 -14.81 6.85
CA GLU A 108 -1.49 -16.04 6.28
C GLU A 108 -2.12 -16.92 7.36
N GLU A 109 -1.44 -17.15 8.49
CA GLU A 109 -1.99 -17.90 9.63
C GLU A 109 -3.28 -17.27 10.19
N LEU A 110 -3.35 -15.94 10.15
CA LEU A 110 -4.54 -15.17 10.56
C LEU A 110 -5.63 -15.11 9.48
N GLY A 111 -5.41 -15.69 8.29
CA GLY A 111 -6.38 -15.67 7.19
C GLY A 111 -6.64 -14.28 6.61
N LYS A 112 -5.68 -13.35 6.71
CA LYS A 112 -5.83 -12.01 6.12
C LYS A 112 -5.86 -12.03 4.59
N PHE A 113 -5.25 -13.04 3.99
CA PHE A 113 -5.25 -13.30 2.55
C PHE A 113 -5.19 -14.81 2.31
N GLU A 114 -5.49 -15.23 1.09
CA GLU A 114 -5.45 -16.63 0.67
C GLU A 114 -4.01 -17.12 0.49
N ALA A 115 -3.71 -18.35 0.92
CA ALA A 115 -2.36 -18.93 0.88
C ALA A 115 -1.72 -18.90 -0.53
N SER A 116 -2.53 -18.99 -1.59
CA SER A 116 -2.10 -18.88 -2.99
C SER A 116 -1.43 -17.54 -3.32
N HIS A 117 -1.70 -16.47 -2.56
CA HIS A 117 -1.13 -15.14 -2.79
C HIS A 117 0.13 -14.87 -1.94
N LYS A 118 0.52 -15.79 -1.06
CA LYS A 118 1.67 -15.63 -0.15
C LYS A 118 2.94 -15.23 -0.89
N ASP A 119 3.20 -15.83 -2.04
CA ASP A 119 4.42 -15.56 -2.80
C ASP A 119 4.46 -14.14 -3.37
N SER A 120 3.31 -13.57 -3.75
CA SER A 120 3.23 -12.17 -4.17
C SER A 120 3.66 -11.22 -3.05
N PHE A 121 3.21 -11.48 -1.81
CA PHE A 121 3.65 -10.72 -0.65
C PHE A 121 5.14 -10.90 -0.36
N LYS A 122 5.66 -12.13 -0.44
CA LYS A 122 7.09 -12.41 -0.24
C LYS A 122 7.99 -11.72 -1.26
N VAL A 123 7.56 -11.64 -2.52
CA VAL A 123 8.29 -10.91 -3.57
C VAL A 123 8.40 -9.44 -3.19
N ILE A 124 7.31 -8.81 -2.76
CA ILE A 124 7.34 -7.40 -2.34
C ILE A 124 8.15 -7.22 -1.04
N ALA A 125 8.04 -8.13 -0.07
CA ALA A 125 8.83 -8.09 1.17
C ALA A 125 10.34 -8.18 0.93
N SER A 126 10.77 -8.82 -0.16
CA SER A 126 12.18 -8.91 -0.56
C SER A 126 12.76 -7.58 -1.06
N ILE A 127 11.89 -6.65 -1.48
CA ILE A 127 12.29 -5.33 -1.95
C ILE A 127 12.71 -4.53 -0.73
N LYS A 128 14.02 -4.25 -0.59
CA LYS A 128 14.51 -3.38 0.46
C LYS A 128 13.84 -2.01 0.33
N PRO A 129 13.34 -1.41 1.43
CA PRO A 129 12.83 -0.06 1.37
C PRO A 129 13.99 0.85 0.94
N GLN A 130 13.82 1.59 -0.15
CA GLN A 130 14.74 2.65 -0.52
C GLN A 130 14.77 3.63 0.65
N PRO A 131 15.96 3.98 1.20
CA PRO A 131 16.02 4.96 2.28
C PRO A 131 15.38 6.27 1.81
N GLU A 132 14.52 6.86 2.63
CA GLU A 132 13.84 8.11 2.29
C GLU A 132 14.87 9.15 1.84
N SER A 133 14.64 9.79 0.70
CA SER A 133 15.62 10.66 0.02
C SER A 133 16.19 11.76 0.92
N TRP A 134 15.45 12.20 1.95
CA TRP A 134 15.93 13.18 2.93
C TRP A 134 17.09 12.65 3.78
N PHE A 135 17.19 11.35 4.08
CA PHE A 135 18.37 10.78 4.75
C PHE A 135 19.62 10.83 3.87
N ILE A 136 19.47 10.73 2.55
CA ILE A 136 20.57 10.86 1.59
C ILE A 136 21.02 12.33 1.53
N HIS A 137 20.07 13.28 1.50
CA HIS A 137 20.38 14.71 1.56
C HIS A 137 21.01 15.13 2.90
N PHE A 138 20.53 14.58 4.02
CA PHE A 138 21.05 14.89 5.35
C PHE A 138 22.44 14.27 5.61
N LYS A 139 22.69 13.04 5.14
CA LYS A 139 24.04 12.45 5.16
C LYS A 139 25.02 13.20 4.28
N LYS A 140 24.60 13.66 3.10
CA LYS A 140 25.45 14.55 2.29
C LYS A 140 25.73 15.85 3.05
N PHE A 141 24.73 16.48 3.66
CA PHE A 141 24.93 17.71 4.43
C PHE A 141 25.92 17.54 5.60
N LEU A 142 25.86 16.43 6.33
CA LEU A 142 26.77 16.13 7.45
C LEU A 142 28.18 15.68 7.04
N LEU A 143 28.36 15.17 5.82
CA LEU A 143 29.68 14.75 5.31
C LEU A 143 30.46 15.90 4.63
N PHE A 144 29.87 17.09 4.54
CA PHE A 144 30.49 18.31 4.01
C PHE A 144 30.75 19.38 5.10
N GLN A 145 30.75 19.00 6.38
CA GLN A 145 31.28 19.79 7.51
C GLN A 145 32.49 19.06 8.11
#